data_AF-A0A2G2ZHJ0-F1
#
_entry.id   AF-A0A2G2ZHJ0-F1
#
_cell.length_a   1.000
_cell.length_b   1.000
_cell.length_c   1.000
_cell.angle_alpha   90.00
_cell.angle_beta   90.00
_cell.angle_gamma   90.00
#
_symmetry.space_group_name_H-M   'P 1'
#
loop_
_entity.id
_entity.type
_entity.pdbx_description
1 polymer ?
#
loop_
_entity_poly.entity_id
_entity_poly.type
_entity_poly.pdbx_seq_one_letter_code
_entity_poly.pdbx_strand_id
1 'polypeptide(L)'
;MIEWKPKSGKYLFAICTSGQMSTHLICLEKHMFFAALLNHILITPSSKVDYEFRRVLDIGHINKCLVRTVVVTFEEFAKSRKGHMHIDKFICYFSKPQPFYLDDEHVKKLKSLGVSMNKLEVAWDEDAKNLKPRTVQDIMTSFLWMMMFLQLVMHFLSMWKRNG
;
A
#
# COMPACT_ATOMS: atom_id res chain seq x y z
N MET A 1 -8.91 -7.74 19.25
CA MET A 1 -9.08 -7.74 17.77
C MET A 1 -8.78 -6.33 17.30
N ILE A 2 -7.88 -6.14 16.32
CA ILE A 2 -7.63 -4.79 15.75
C ILE A 2 -8.87 -4.39 14.97
N GLU A 3 -9.43 -3.23 15.27
CA GLU A 3 -10.59 -2.73 14.56
C GLU A 3 -10.14 -2.07 13.25
N TRP A 4 -10.41 -2.71 12.12
CA TRP A 4 -10.10 -2.15 10.81
C TRP A 4 -11.24 -1.23 10.36
N LYS A 5 -11.05 0.08 10.44
CA LYS A 5 -12.03 1.11 10.03
C LYS A 5 -11.46 1.98 8.90
N PRO A 6 -11.46 1.52 7.64
CA PRO A 6 -10.84 2.26 6.55
C PRO A 6 -11.35 3.70 6.43
N LYS A 7 -10.42 4.65 6.27
CA LYS A 7 -10.72 6.04 6.00
C LYS A 7 -11.13 6.21 4.53
N SER A 8 -12.12 7.07 4.29
CA SER A 8 -12.55 7.37 2.92
C SER A 8 -11.38 7.88 2.07
N GLY A 9 -11.23 7.31 0.88
CA GLY A 9 -10.20 7.73 -0.08
C GLY A 9 -8.77 7.30 0.26
N LYS A 10 -8.55 6.46 1.29
CA LYS A 10 -7.22 5.96 1.67
C LYS A 10 -7.04 4.51 1.29
N TYR A 11 -6.00 4.22 0.51
CA TYR A 11 -5.75 2.90 -0.07
C TYR A 11 -4.31 2.48 0.15
N LEU A 12 -4.10 1.19 0.37
CA LEU A 12 -2.80 0.55 0.42
C LEU A 12 -2.76 -0.50 -0.68
N PHE A 13 -1.88 -0.32 -1.66
CA PHE A 13 -1.72 -1.25 -2.76
C PHE A 13 -0.63 -2.26 -2.42
N ALA A 14 -1.01 -3.53 -2.29
CA ALA A 14 -0.05 -4.58 -1.96
C ALA A 14 0.76 -4.97 -3.19
N ILE A 15 2.08 -5.09 -2.98
CA ILE A 15 3.00 -5.61 -3.98
C ILE A 15 3.88 -6.65 -3.29
N CYS A 16 3.74 -7.89 -3.71
CA CYS A 16 4.38 -9.06 -3.13
C CYS A 16 5.20 -9.76 -4.22
N THR A 17 6.26 -9.12 -4.69
CA THR A 17 7.05 -9.65 -5.81
C THR A 17 7.92 -10.84 -5.39
N SER A 18 7.87 -11.89 -6.21
CA SER A 18 8.74 -13.08 -6.24
C SER A 18 8.67 -14.04 -5.03
N GLY A 19 9.02 -15.31 -5.32
CA GLY A 19 9.10 -16.38 -4.33
C GLY A 19 8.11 -17.51 -4.59
N GLN A 20 7.95 -18.38 -3.59
CA GLN A 20 6.94 -19.43 -3.61
C GLN A 20 5.60 -18.87 -3.12
N MET A 21 4.52 -19.60 -3.38
CA MET A 21 3.15 -19.20 -2.96
C MET A 21 3.05 -18.85 -1.47
N SER A 22 3.77 -19.56 -0.60
CA SER A 22 3.86 -19.25 0.84
C SER A 22 4.42 -17.84 1.11
N THR A 23 5.42 -17.40 0.34
CA THR A 23 5.99 -16.05 0.42
C THR A 23 4.95 -14.99 0.06
N HIS A 24 4.17 -15.22 -0.99
CA HIS A 24 3.10 -14.30 -1.41
C HIS A 24 2.01 -14.19 -0.33
N LEU A 25 1.62 -15.29 0.31
CA LEU A 25 0.63 -15.30 1.39
C LEU A 25 1.12 -14.56 2.63
N ILE A 26 2.37 -14.81 3.07
CA ILE A 26 2.98 -14.12 4.21
C ILE A 26 3.10 -12.61 3.92
N CYS A 27 3.48 -12.26 2.69
CA CYS A 27 3.54 -10.86 2.28
C CYS A 27 2.16 -10.19 2.32
N LEU A 28 1.12 -10.87 1.85
CA LEU A 28 -0.23 -10.34 1.86
C LEU A 28 -0.79 -10.18 3.29
N GLU A 29 -0.50 -11.13 4.18
CA GLU A 29 -0.85 -11.03 5.60
C GLU A 29 -0.24 -9.78 6.25
N LYS A 30 1.04 -9.49 5.96
CA LYS A 30 1.70 -8.26 6.43
C LYS A 30 1.01 -7.00 5.89
N HIS A 31 0.64 -6.99 4.61
CA HIS A 31 -0.09 -5.87 4.03
C HIS A 31 -1.50 -5.70 4.62
N MET A 32 -2.20 -6.79 4.93
CA MET A 32 -3.48 -6.76 5.65
C MET A 32 -3.32 -6.13 7.04
N PHE A 33 -2.29 -6.55 7.78
CA PHE A 33 -1.98 -5.97 9.08
C PHE A 33 -1.69 -4.47 9.00
N PHE A 34 -0.86 -4.03 8.05
CA PHE A 34 -0.58 -2.60 7.87
C PHE A 34 -1.80 -1.81 7.39
N ALA A 35 -2.61 -2.36 6.49
CA ALA A 35 -3.82 -1.70 6.04
C ALA A 35 -4.84 -1.52 7.20
N ALA A 36 -4.93 -2.51 8.09
CA ALA A 36 -5.73 -2.43 9.31
C ALA A 36 -5.21 -1.36 10.27
N LEU A 37 -3.91 -1.37 10.58
CA LEU A 37 -3.28 -0.37 11.45
C LEU A 37 -3.43 1.05 10.93
N LEU A 38 -3.24 1.25 9.62
CA LEU A 38 -3.29 2.56 8.98
C LEU A 38 -4.71 2.99 8.63
N ASN A 39 -5.72 2.12 8.78
CA ASN A 39 -7.09 2.34 8.33
C ASN A 39 -7.16 2.69 6.84
N HIS A 40 -6.49 1.90 6.00
CA HIS A 40 -6.56 2.00 4.55
C HIS A 40 -7.34 0.80 3.99
N ILE A 41 -8.01 0.98 2.86
CA ILE A 41 -8.55 -0.16 2.09
C ILE A 41 -7.36 -0.86 1.43
N LEU A 42 -7.23 -2.16 1.63
CA LEU A 42 -6.22 -2.96 0.95
C LEU A 42 -6.67 -3.25 -0.48
N ILE A 43 -5.81 -2.95 -1.44
CA ILE A 43 -5.99 -3.35 -2.84
C ILE A 43 -5.08 -4.55 -3.08
N THR A 44 -5.66 -5.70 -3.42
CA THR A 44 -4.87 -6.88 -3.83
C THR A 44 -4.30 -6.66 -5.22
N PRO A 45 -3.07 -7.12 -5.51
CA PRO A 45 -2.47 -6.94 -6.83
C PRO A 45 -3.22 -7.71 -7.92
N SER A 46 -3.05 -7.26 -9.16
CA SER A 46 -3.53 -8.01 -10.35
C SER A 46 -2.67 -9.25 -10.57
N SER A 47 -3.29 -10.32 -11.06
CA SER A 47 -2.58 -11.56 -11.43
C SER A 47 -1.58 -11.39 -12.58
N LYS A 48 -1.61 -10.24 -13.26
CA LYS A 48 -0.62 -9.84 -14.28
C LYS A 48 0.68 -9.30 -13.70
N VAL A 49 0.66 -8.88 -12.43
CA VAL A 49 1.82 -8.31 -11.72
C VAL A 49 2.32 -9.26 -10.63
N ASP A 50 1.41 -10.02 -10.03
CA ASP A 50 1.67 -10.83 -8.83
C ASP A 50 0.80 -12.11 -8.85
N TYR A 51 0.82 -12.87 -7.76
CA TYR A 51 0.03 -14.07 -7.57
C TYR A 51 -1.49 -13.82 -7.68
N GLU A 52 -2.22 -14.81 -8.20
CA GLU A 52 -3.68 -14.76 -8.29
C GLU A 52 -4.33 -15.06 -6.92
N PHE A 53 -4.34 -14.05 -6.05
CA PHE A 53 -4.84 -14.18 -4.67
C PHE A 53 -6.33 -14.57 -4.58
N ARG A 54 -7.11 -14.38 -5.64
CA ARG A 54 -8.52 -14.82 -5.69
C ARG A 54 -8.69 -16.33 -5.54
N ARG A 55 -7.64 -17.13 -5.78
CA ARG A 55 -7.68 -18.58 -5.59
C ARG A 55 -7.63 -19.02 -4.12
N VAL A 56 -7.18 -18.13 -3.25
CA VAL A 56 -6.88 -18.45 -1.84
C VAL A 56 -7.57 -17.52 -0.85
N LEU A 57 -7.96 -16.32 -1.29
CA LEU A 57 -8.70 -15.37 -0.48
C LEU A 57 -10.13 -15.20 -0.99
N ASP A 58 -11.07 -15.48 -0.08
CA ASP A 58 -12.45 -15.05 -0.25
C ASP A 58 -12.60 -13.62 0.28
N ILE A 59 -12.37 -12.66 -0.62
CA ILE A 59 -12.52 -11.21 -0.33
C ILE A 59 -13.95 -10.89 0.09
N GLY A 60 -14.95 -11.58 -0.47
CA GLY A 60 -16.35 -11.41 -0.11
C GLY A 60 -16.60 -11.81 1.35
N HIS A 61 -16.06 -12.97 1.74
CA HIS A 61 -16.12 -13.44 3.13
C HIS A 61 -15.38 -12.49 4.09
N ILE A 62 -14.18 -12.02 3.75
CA ILE A 62 -13.42 -11.05 4.57
C ILE A 62 -14.25 -9.79 4.82
N ASN A 63 -14.78 -9.18 3.75
CA ASN A 63 -15.57 -7.95 3.85
C ASN A 63 -16.89 -8.19 4.62
N LYS A 64 -17.51 -9.37 4.47
CA LYS A 64 -18.70 -9.77 5.23
C LYS A 64 -18.40 -9.91 6.72
N CYS A 65 -17.29 -10.56 7.09
CA CYS A 65 -16.87 -10.75 8.48
C CYS A 65 -16.57 -9.42 9.17
N LEU A 66 -16.06 -8.43 8.43
CA LEU A 66 -15.73 -7.10 8.95
C LEU A 66 -16.88 -6.09 8.78
N VAL A 67 -17.99 -6.52 8.18
CA VAL A 67 -19.22 -5.75 7.92
C VAL A 67 -18.95 -4.43 7.19
N ARG A 68 -17.92 -4.41 6.33
CA ARG A 68 -17.49 -3.25 5.55
C ARG A 68 -16.50 -3.66 4.48
N THR A 69 -16.32 -2.80 3.48
CA THR A 69 -15.28 -2.98 2.47
C THR A 69 -13.91 -2.59 3.03
N VAL A 70 -13.07 -3.58 3.32
CA VAL A 70 -11.67 -3.41 3.76
C VAL A 70 -10.66 -3.90 2.73
N VAL A 71 -11.06 -4.84 1.87
CA VAL A 71 -10.23 -5.40 0.81
C VAL A 71 -10.99 -5.29 -0.51
N VAL A 72 -10.30 -4.87 -1.56
CA VAL A 72 -10.81 -4.85 -2.94
C VAL A 72 -9.77 -5.41 -3.89
N THR A 73 -10.21 -5.94 -5.02
CA THR A 73 -9.30 -6.35 -6.09
C THR A 73 -8.76 -5.15 -6.86
N PHE A 74 -7.60 -5.32 -7.49
CA PHE A 74 -7.07 -4.36 -8.45
C PHE A 74 -8.10 -4.01 -9.53
N GLU A 75 -8.78 -5.00 -10.10
CA GLU A 75 -9.71 -4.81 -11.20
C GLU A 75 -10.95 -4.02 -10.78
N GLU A 76 -11.50 -4.26 -9.58
CA GLU A 76 -12.60 -3.47 -9.01
C GLU A 76 -12.17 -2.02 -8.76
N PHE A 77 -10.99 -1.84 -8.16
CA PHE A 77 -10.45 -0.51 -7.89
C PHE A 77 -10.18 0.25 -9.19
N ALA A 78 -9.52 -0.37 -10.16
CA ALA A 78 -9.23 0.23 -11.47
C ALA A 78 -10.52 0.66 -12.20
N LYS A 79 -11.58 -0.17 -12.16
CA LYS A 79 -12.90 0.21 -12.70
C LYS A 79 -13.46 1.45 -12.00
N SER A 80 -13.39 1.50 -10.67
CA SER A 80 -13.84 2.66 -9.89
C SER A 80 -13.08 3.95 -10.19
N ARG A 81 -11.83 3.84 -10.69
CA ARG A 81 -10.95 4.96 -11.05
C ARG A 81 -10.89 5.23 -12.56
N LYS A 82 -11.76 4.62 -13.36
CA LYS A 82 -11.75 4.73 -14.83
C LYS A 82 -10.38 4.38 -15.46
N GLY A 83 -9.66 3.45 -14.87
CA GLY A 83 -8.36 2.98 -15.36
C GLY A 83 -7.16 3.89 -15.08
N HIS A 84 -7.36 5.09 -14.52
CA HIS A 84 -6.26 5.99 -14.15
C HIS A 84 -5.90 5.83 -12.68
N MET A 85 -4.81 5.14 -12.40
CA MET A 85 -4.32 4.95 -11.04
C MET A 85 -2.98 5.63 -10.87
N HIS A 86 -2.82 6.27 -9.71
CA HIS A 86 -1.57 6.88 -9.30
C HIS A 86 -1.22 6.39 -7.90
N ILE A 87 0.00 5.86 -7.75
CA ILE A 87 0.59 5.57 -6.46
C ILE A 87 1.28 6.85 -5.99
N ASP A 88 0.64 7.54 -5.05
CA ASP A 88 1.18 8.76 -4.46
C ASP A 88 2.56 8.52 -3.82
N LYS A 89 2.68 7.36 -3.15
CA LYS A 89 3.85 6.99 -2.35
C LYS A 89 4.09 5.50 -2.40
N PHE A 90 5.34 5.14 -2.58
CA PHE A 90 5.81 3.77 -2.52
C PHE A 90 6.67 3.63 -1.28
N ILE A 91 6.44 2.59 -0.48
CA ILE A 91 7.17 2.33 0.77
C ILE A 91 7.67 0.90 0.70
N CYS A 92 9.00 0.75 0.68
CA CYS A 92 9.65 -0.53 0.85
C CYS A 92 10.06 -0.74 2.33
N TYR A 93 9.62 -1.84 2.92
CA TYR A 93 9.99 -2.23 4.29
C TYR A 93 11.41 -2.83 4.40
N PHE A 94 12.06 -3.15 3.27
CA PHE A 94 13.41 -3.72 3.22
C PHE A 94 14.31 -2.93 2.27
N SER A 95 15.47 -2.50 2.75
CA SER A 95 16.15 -1.35 2.16
C SER A 95 17.51 -1.64 1.51
N LYS A 96 18.24 -2.70 1.91
CA LYS A 96 19.51 -3.14 1.26
C LYS A 96 19.72 -4.65 1.38
N PRO A 97 20.57 -5.31 0.55
CA PRO A 97 21.43 -4.76 -0.51
C PRO A 97 20.68 -4.40 -1.81
N GLN A 98 19.48 -4.95 -2.02
CA GLN A 98 18.56 -4.46 -3.03
C GLN A 98 17.25 -4.06 -2.35
N PRO A 99 16.74 -2.85 -2.61
CA PRO A 99 15.43 -2.41 -2.14
C PRO A 99 14.38 -3.18 -2.92
N PHE A 100 14.09 -4.41 -2.48
CA PHE A 100 13.02 -5.26 -3.02
C PHE A 100 13.23 -5.81 -4.44
N TYR A 101 12.47 -6.86 -4.75
CA TYR A 101 12.32 -7.46 -6.08
C TYR A 101 11.30 -6.70 -6.95
N LEU A 102 11.09 -5.39 -6.72
CA LEU A 102 10.36 -4.56 -7.68
C LEU A 102 11.31 -4.13 -8.79
N ASP A 103 11.70 -5.11 -9.61
CA ASP A 103 12.56 -4.86 -10.75
C ASP A 103 11.84 -4.06 -11.85
N ASP A 104 12.61 -3.68 -12.88
CA ASP A 104 12.09 -2.95 -14.03
C ASP A 104 10.96 -3.70 -14.76
N GLU A 105 10.89 -5.03 -14.66
CA GLU A 105 9.83 -5.84 -15.25
C GLU A 105 8.51 -5.62 -14.52
N HIS A 106 8.51 -5.67 -13.19
CA HIS A 106 7.33 -5.40 -12.36
C HIS A 106 6.86 -3.94 -12.55
N VAL A 107 7.79 -2.99 -12.62
CA VAL A 107 7.47 -1.59 -12.92
C VAL A 107 6.83 -1.44 -14.31
N LYS A 108 7.35 -2.13 -15.34
CA LYS A 108 6.76 -2.15 -16.69
C LYS A 108 5.35 -2.76 -16.69
N LYS A 109 5.14 -3.87 -15.97
CA LYS A 109 3.83 -4.51 -15.81
C LYS A 109 2.83 -3.57 -15.13
N LEU A 110 3.23 -2.85 -14.09
CA LEU A 110 2.37 -1.85 -13.44
C LEU A 110 1.99 -0.71 -14.39
N LYS A 111 2.97 -0.17 -15.13
CA LYS A 111 2.73 0.88 -16.13
C LYS A 111 1.79 0.43 -17.25
N SER A 112 1.93 -0.82 -17.73
CA SER A 112 1.04 -1.36 -18.78
C SER A 112 -0.41 -1.57 -18.31
N LEU A 113 -0.63 -1.63 -16.98
CA LEU A 113 -1.95 -1.62 -16.37
C LEU A 113 -2.50 -0.21 -16.07
N GLY A 114 -1.82 0.85 -16.53
CA GLY A 114 -2.25 2.23 -16.29
C GLY A 114 -1.92 2.74 -14.88
N VAL A 115 -1.04 2.06 -14.14
CA VAL A 115 -0.54 2.53 -12.86
C VAL A 115 0.64 3.46 -13.09
N SER A 116 0.48 4.72 -12.73
CA SER A 116 1.57 5.67 -12.57
C SER A 116 2.06 5.68 -11.11
N MET A 117 3.32 6.02 -10.88
CA MET A 117 3.89 6.12 -9.53
C MET A 117 4.94 7.22 -9.48
N ASN A 118 5.08 7.86 -8.32
CA ASN A 118 6.21 8.74 -8.02
C ASN A 118 7.52 7.94 -7.88
N LYS A 119 8.64 8.64 -7.68
CA LYS A 119 9.94 7.99 -7.44
C LYS A 119 9.82 7.07 -6.23
N LEU A 120 10.42 5.87 -6.32
CA LEU A 120 10.45 4.91 -5.23
C LEU A 120 11.16 5.53 -4.02
N GLU A 121 10.43 5.68 -2.92
CA GLU A 121 10.97 6.14 -1.65
C GLU A 121 11.19 4.94 -0.75
N VAL A 122 12.41 4.84 -0.22
CA VAL A 122 12.74 3.81 0.76
C VAL A 122 12.26 4.32 2.12
N ALA A 123 11.38 3.58 2.79
CA ALA A 123 10.76 4.05 4.03
C ALA A 123 11.75 4.13 5.20
N TRP A 124 12.81 3.31 5.16
CA TRP A 124 13.93 3.35 6.09
C TRP A 124 15.22 3.04 5.33
N ASP A 125 16.33 3.70 5.67
CA ASP A 125 17.64 3.38 5.06
C ASP A 125 18.38 2.31 5.88
N GLU A 126 17.89 1.07 5.85
CA GLU A 126 18.43 -0.05 6.65
C GLU A 126 18.90 -1.24 5.81
N ASP A 127 19.94 -1.94 6.27
CA ASP A 127 20.41 -3.17 5.64
C ASP A 127 19.55 -4.35 6.08
N ALA A 128 19.13 -5.24 5.16
CA ALA A 128 18.42 -6.46 5.51
C ALA A 128 19.23 -7.35 6.47
N LYS A 129 20.56 -7.20 6.51
CA LYS A 129 21.43 -7.87 7.47
C LYS A 129 21.40 -7.23 8.87
N ASN A 130 20.97 -5.98 8.99
CA ASN A 130 20.95 -5.19 10.22
C ASN A 130 19.61 -4.45 10.40
N LEU A 131 18.51 -5.22 10.46
CA LEU A 131 17.17 -4.67 10.69
C LEU A 131 17.05 -4.23 12.16
N LYS A 132 16.68 -2.96 12.39
CA LYS A 132 16.32 -2.51 13.74
C LYS A 132 14.89 -2.98 14.03
N PRO A 133 14.61 -3.54 15.22
CA PRO A 133 13.24 -3.81 15.64
C PRO A 133 12.41 -2.53 15.58
N ARG A 134 11.25 -2.57 14.94
CA ARG A 134 10.31 -1.44 14.86
C ARG A 134 9.06 -1.74 15.65
N THR A 135 8.63 -0.77 16.44
CA THR A 135 7.35 -0.80 17.13
C THR A 135 6.23 -0.40 16.18
N VAL A 136 4.98 -0.71 16.56
CA VAL A 136 3.80 -0.22 15.85
C VAL A 136 3.79 1.32 15.80
N GLN A 137 4.26 1.98 16.86
CA GLN A 137 4.39 3.43 16.93
C GLN A 137 5.38 3.98 15.89
N ASP A 138 6.51 3.30 15.64
CA ASP A 138 7.48 3.71 14.62
C ASP A 138 6.88 3.67 13.22
N ILE A 139 6.15 2.58 12.93
CA ILE A 139 5.45 2.40 11.65
C ILE A 139 4.36 3.46 11.50
N MET A 140 3.53 3.64 12.51
CA MET A 140 2.48 4.65 12.50
C MET A 140 3.06 6.05 12.30
N THR A 141 4.15 6.40 12.98
CA THR A 141 4.79 7.73 12.89
C THR A 141 5.36 8.00 11.50
N SER A 142 6.02 7.02 10.88
CA SER A 142 6.52 7.12 9.50
C SER A 142 5.39 7.47 8.51
N PHE A 143 4.21 6.87 8.68
CA PHE A 143 3.05 7.13 7.85
C PHE A 143 2.23 8.39 8.27
N LEU A 144 2.21 8.75 9.56
CA LEU A 144 1.46 9.89 10.12
C LEU A 144 2.16 11.23 9.92
N TRP A 145 3.49 11.31 10.03
CA TRP A 145 4.25 12.55 9.79
C TRP A 145 3.94 13.15 8.41
N MET A 146 3.74 12.29 7.42
CA MET A 146 3.32 12.68 6.08
C MET A 146 1.90 13.26 6.01
N MET A 147 0.95 12.74 6.80
CA MET A 147 -0.39 13.32 6.87
C MET A 147 -0.35 14.69 7.55
N MET A 148 0.41 14.84 8.63
CA MET A 148 0.59 16.15 9.29
C MET A 148 1.26 17.16 8.36
N PHE A 149 2.29 16.77 7.61
CA PHE A 149 2.97 17.66 6.68
C PHE A 149 2.04 18.10 5.52
N LEU A 150 1.30 17.17 4.91
CA LEU A 150 0.31 17.51 3.87
C LEU A 150 -0.83 18.37 4.40
N GLN A 151 -1.26 18.14 5.64
CA GLN A 151 -2.35 18.89 6.25
C GLN A 151 -1.90 20.30 6.66
N LEU A 152 -0.67 20.46 7.15
CA LEU A 152 -0.03 21.76 7.37
C LEU A 152 0.17 22.50 6.04
N VAL A 153 0.70 21.85 5.01
CA VAL A 153 0.90 22.46 3.68
C VAL A 153 -0.44 22.86 3.06
N MET A 154 -1.48 22.00 3.11
CA MET A 154 -2.82 22.37 2.62
C MET A 154 -3.46 23.48 3.46
N HIS A 155 -3.23 23.52 4.78
CA HIS A 155 -3.72 24.60 5.64
C HIS A 155 -3.06 25.94 5.28
N PHE A 156 -1.74 25.96 5.10
CA PHE A 156 -0.98 27.13 4.65
C PHE A 156 -1.37 27.58 3.24
N LEU A 157 -1.55 26.65 2.29
CA LEU A 157 -2.02 26.98 0.94
C LEU A 157 -3.44 27.55 0.95
N SER A 158 -4.34 27.04 1.81
CA SER A 158 -5.71 27.59 1.94
C SER A 158 -5.74 28.96 2.61
N MET A 159 -4.78 29.27 3.48
CA MET A 159 -4.61 30.60 4.07
C MET A 159 -4.01 31.57 3.06
N TRP A 160 -3.02 31.15 2.27
CA TRP A 160 -2.42 31.99 1.23
C TRP A 160 -3.44 32.35 0.14
N LYS A 161 -4.26 31.40 -0.31
CA LYS A 161 -5.35 31.65 -1.28
C LYS A 161 -6.48 32.54 -0.74
N ARG A 162 -6.57 32.75 0.58
CA ARG A 162 -7.57 33.65 1.20
C ARG A 162 -7.04 35.07 1.42
N ASN A 163 -5.73 35.28 1.35
CA ASN A 163 -5.07 36.54 1.66
C ASN A 163 -4.33 37.17 0.45
N GLY A 164 -4.59 36.67 -0.77
CA GLY A 164 -4.11 37.24 -2.03
C GLY A 164 -5.22 37.20 -3.07
#